data_AF-A0A2H0LGC7-F1
#
_entry.id   AF-A0A2H0LGC7-F1
#
_cell.length_a   1.000
_cell.length_b   1.000
_cell.length_c   1.000
_cell.angle_alpha   90.00
_cell.angle_beta   90.00
_cell.angle_gamma   90.00
#
_symmetry.space_group_name_H-M   'P 1'
#
loop_
_entity.id
_entity.type
_entity.pdbx_description
1 polymer ?
#
loop_
_entity_poly.entity_id
_entity_poly.type
_entity_poly.pdbx_seq_one_letter_code
_entity_poly.pdbx_strand_id
1 'polypeptide(L)'
;MGQVRDGIPVYAALEGDRYPERLLPASSARDGELKRLIQGSGFRGAPNQIQFLPKGKQWILVVGLGKAKNLSMEKARQFAGTAVRAARARGFTSVTLPVISERGLGPIEVMVQAVAEGALLGLYRYNKLKAVSKYEQRQRIDAITLVVERASDVAAGRRAAAKAQIIADAVYMTRDLISGPSNLITPTY
;
A
#
# COMPACT_ATOMS: atom_id res chain seq x y z
N MET A 1 -16.85 12.64 7.39
CA MET A 1 -15.79 11.82 8.03
C MET A 1 -16.03 10.37 7.65
N GLY A 2 -15.17 9.73 6.87
CA GLY A 2 -15.30 8.30 6.57
C GLY A 2 -14.74 7.50 7.74
N GLN A 3 -15.53 6.59 8.31
CA GLN A 3 -15.06 5.64 9.33
C GLN A 3 -13.82 4.92 8.81
N VAL A 4 -12.69 5.07 9.49
CA VAL A 4 -11.49 4.25 9.28
C VAL A 4 -11.89 2.84 9.72
N ARG A 5 -12.07 1.92 8.78
CA ARG A 5 -12.27 0.50 9.12
C ARG A 5 -10.99 -0.01 9.80
N ASP A 6 -11.13 -0.89 10.80
CA ASP A 6 -10.06 -1.52 11.59
C ASP A 6 -9.12 -2.42 10.75
N GLY A 7 -8.44 -1.82 9.77
CA GLY A 7 -7.41 -2.45 8.96
C GLY A 7 -6.02 -2.22 9.54
N ILE A 8 -5.07 -3.05 9.14
CA ILE A 8 -3.68 -2.92 9.62
C ILE A 8 -3.13 -1.53 9.24
N PRO A 9 -2.71 -0.70 10.22
CA PRO A 9 -2.05 0.56 9.94
C PRO A 9 -0.68 0.32 9.33
N VAL A 10 -0.43 0.97 8.19
CA VAL A 10 0.86 0.94 7.52
C VAL A 10 1.59 2.25 7.76
N TYR A 11 2.88 2.18 8.02
CA TYR A 11 3.76 3.33 8.12
C TYR A 11 4.85 3.22 7.06
N ALA A 12 5.18 4.35 6.44
CA ALA A 12 6.32 4.42 5.54
C ALA A 12 7.55 4.92 6.31
N ALA A 13 8.72 4.45 5.93
CA ALA A 13 9.96 4.79 6.64
C ALA A 13 11.07 5.11 5.65
N LEU A 14 11.67 6.29 5.78
CA LEU A 14 12.84 6.69 5.00
C LEU A 14 14.10 6.10 5.62
N GLU A 15 15.01 5.68 4.74
CA GLU A 15 16.23 4.99 5.12
C GLU A 15 17.16 5.89 5.93
N GLY A 16 17.61 5.42 7.08
CA GLY A 16 18.72 6.00 7.84
C GLY A 16 19.79 4.97 8.17
N ASP A 17 20.90 5.41 8.77
CA ASP A 17 22.09 4.57 8.97
C ASP A 17 21.84 3.39 9.93
N ARG A 18 21.20 3.67 11.07
CA ARG A 18 20.92 2.67 12.13
C ARG A 18 19.43 2.44 12.36
N TYR A 19 18.62 3.47 12.18
CA TYR A 19 17.16 3.47 12.28
C TYR A 19 16.61 4.45 11.24
N PRO A 20 15.30 4.44 10.93
CA PRO A 20 14.76 5.28 9.88
C PRO A 20 14.95 6.75 10.22
N GLU A 21 15.38 7.55 9.25
CA GLU A 21 15.55 8.99 9.43
C GLU A 21 14.21 9.68 9.70
N ARG A 22 13.13 9.16 9.10
CA ARG A 22 11.77 9.71 9.23
C ARG A 22 10.71 8.66 8.96
N LEU A 23 9.60 8.78 9.68
CA LEU A 23 8.40 7.98 9.51
C LEU A 23 7.29 8.83 8.89
N LEU A 24 6.48 8.21 8.04
CA LEU A 24 5.32 8.81 7.40
C LEU A 24 4.05 8.02 7.77
N PRO A 25 2.92 8.72 8.03
CA PRO A 25 2.75 10.17 7.92
C PRO A 25 3.49 10.94 9.02
N ALA A 26 3.73 12.25 8.84
CA ALA A 26 4.52 13.06 9.75
C ALA A 26 4.03 13.04 11.21
N SER A 27 2.73 12.82 11.43
CA SER A 27 2.15 12.62 12.77
C SER A 27 2.78 11.44 13.53
N SER A 28 3.25 10.43 12.82
CA SER A 28 3.94 9.25 13.38
C SER A 28 5.26 9.60 14.06
N ALA A 29 5.86 10.75 13.70
CA ALA A 29 7.08 11.21 14.36
C ALA A 29 6.84 11.57 15.83
N ARG A 30 5.60 11.87 16.24
CA ARG A 30 5.24 12.17 17.63
C ARG A 30 4.93 10.93 18.46
N ASP A 31 4.90 9.76 17.82
CA ASP A 31 4.57 8.50 18.45
C ASP A 31 5.82 7.84 19.05
N GLY A 32 6.05 8.09 20.35
CA GLY A 32 7.22 7.58 21.07
C GLY A 32 7.22 6.05 21.25
N GLU A 33 6.06 5.40 21.26
CA GLU A 33 5.97 3.94 21.30
C GLU A 33 6.40 3.33 19.96
N LEU A 34 5.85 3.85 18.85
CA LEU A 34 6.19 3.42 17.49
C LEU A 34 7.70 3.52 17.22
N LYS A 35 8.32 4.65 17.58
CA LYS A 35 9.76 4.84 17.42
C LYS A 35 10.59 3.81 18.19
N ARG A 36 10.24 3.55 19.44
CA ARG A 36 10.93 2.55 20.27
C ARG A 36 10.82 1.15 19.69
N LEU A 37 9.63 0.77 19.21
CA LEU A 37 9.41 -0.54 18.58
C LEU A 37 10.26 -0.72 17.31
N ILE A 38 10.31 0.30 16.45
CA ILE A 38 11.09 0.27 15.21
C ILE A 38 12.60 0.23 15.49
N GLN A 39 13.07 1.03 16.44
CA GLN A 39 14.48 1.03 16.84
C GLN A 39 14.90 -0.32 17.45
N GLY A 40 14.03 -0.92 18.27
CA GLY A 40 14.25 -2.24 18.87
C GLY A 40 14.28 -3.38 17.84
N SER A 41 13.65 -3.22 16.68
CA SER A 41 13.63 -4.25 15.63
C SER A 41 14.81 -4.17 14.64
N GLY A 42 15.72 -3.20 14.78
CA GLY A 42 16.83 -2.99 13.84
C GLY A 42 16.37 -2.60 12.42
N PHE A 43 15.15 -2.08 12.29
CA PHE A 43 14.60 -1.69 11.01
C PHE A 43 15.22 -0.37 10.54
N ARG A 44 15.80 -0.33 9.33
CA ARG A 44 16.51 0.86 8.82
C ARG A 44 15.69 1.71 7.85
N GLY A 45 14.71 1.12 7.18
CA GLY A 45 13.93 1.79 6.13
C GLY A 45 14.48 1.57 4.72
N ALA A 46 15.26 0.50 4.51
CA ALA A 46 15.78 0.15 3.19
C ALA A 46 14.63 -0.07 2.17
N PRO A 47 14.85 0.10 0.85
CA PRO A 47 13.77 0.00 -0.14
C PRO A 47 13.00 -1.32 -0.05
N ASN A 48 11.67 -1.24 0.08
CA ASN A 48 10.75 -2.38 0.23
C ASN A 48 11.02 -3.28 1.45
N GLN A 49 11.82 -2.84 2.44
CA GLN A 49 11.97 -3.56 3.71
C GLN A 49 10.63 -3.61 4.43
N ILE A 50 10.20 -4.77 4.90
CA ILE A 50 8.92 -4.95 5.61
C ILE A 50 9.20 -5.39 7.04
N GLN A 51 8.49 -4.80 7.99
CA GLN A 51 8.47 -5.28 9.38
C GLN A 51 7.06 -5.20 9.97
N PHE A 52 6.61 -6.31 10.53
CA PHE A 52 5.42 -6.33 11.39
C PHE A 52 5.84 -6.12 12.84
N LEU A 53 5.14 -5.24 13.55
CA LEU A 53 5.40 -4.94 14.95
C LEU A 53 4.08 -4.99 15.74
N PRO A 54 4.08 -5.55 16.95
CA PRO A 54 2.95 -5.41 17.87
C PRO A 54 2.98 -4.03 18.53
N LYS A 55 1.86 -3.33 18.53
CA LYS A 55 1.67 -2.05 19.24
C LYS A 55 0.41 -2.15 20.10
N GLY A 56 0.60 -2.32 21.40
CA GLY A 56 -0.50 -2.73 22.29
C GLY A 56 -1.19 -4.01 21.81
N LYS A 57 -2.50 -3.96 21.57
CA LYS A 57 -3.31 -5.11 21.09
C LYS A 57 -3.43 -5.21 19.56
N GLN A 58 -2.84 -4.29 18.81
CA GLN A 58 -2.94 -4.25 17.35
C GLN A 58 -1.57 -4.51 16.69
N TRP A 59 -1.60 -5.10 15.50
CA TRP A 59 -0.41 -5.20 14.64
C TRP A 59 -0.30 -3.97 13.77
N ILE A 60 0.92 -3.52 13.54
CA ILE A 60 1.25 -2.49 12.56
C ILE A 60 2.25 -3.05 11.54
N LEU A 61 2.26 -2.45 10.35
CA LEU A 61 3.18 -2.78 9.29
C LEU A 61 4.04 -1.55 8.96
N VAL A 62 5.36 -1.70 8.94
CA VAL A 62 6.29 -0.67 8.50
C VAL A 62 6.91 -1.12 7.19
N VAL A 63 6.89 -0.25 6.17
CA VAL A 63 7.51 -0.50 4.88
C VAL A 63 8.52 0.59 4.55
N GLY A 64 9.74 0.17 4.19
CA GLY A 64 10.86 1.04 3.88
C GLY A 64 10.75 1.62 2.47
N LEU A 65 11.02 2.92 2.36
CA LEU A 65 11.00 3.68 1.11
C LEU A 65 12.38 3.85 0.49
N GLY A 66 13.44 3.57 1.25
CA GLY A 66 14.80 3.92 0.86
C GLY A 66 15.13 5.38 1.16
N LYS A 67 16.25 5.84 0.61
CA LYS A 67 16.75 7.22 0.76
C LYS A 67 15.76 8.26 0.24
N ALA A 68 15.55 9.34 1.00
CA ALA A 68 14.65 10.45 0.64
C ALA A 68 14.88 11.01 -0.78
N LYS A 69 16.14 11.16 -1.18
CA LYS A 69 16.52 11.70 -2.51
C LYS A 69 16.05 10.84 -3.69
N ASN A 70 15.72 9.58 -3.45
CA ASN A 70 15.28 8.63 -4.49
C ASN A 70 13.75 8.46 -4.51
N LEU A 71 13.02 9.23 -3.69
CA LEU A 71 11.56 9.16 -3.68
C LEU A 71 10.99 9.58 -5.04
N SER A 72 9.97 8.86 -5.46
CA SER A 72 9.27 9.09 -6.72
C SER A 72 7.87 8.49 -6.65
N MET A 73 7.02 8.82 -7.62
CA MET A 73 5.73 8.15 -7.80
C MET A 73 5.89 6.62 -7.89
N GLU A 74 6.95 6.15 -8.55
CA GLU A 74 7.21 4.72 -8.69
C GLU A 74 7.59 4.08 -7.34
N LYS A 75 8.36 4.77 -6.49
CA LYS A 75 8.60 4.30 -5.13
C LYS A 75 7.32 4.27 -4.29
N ALA A 76 6.41 5.21 -4.49
CA ALA A 76 5.10 5.17 -3.84
C ALA A 76 4.24 3.99 -4.30
N ARG A 77 4.25 3.66 -5.60
CA ARG A 77 3.60 2.44 -6.12
C ARG A 77 4.19 1.17 -5.51
N GLN A 78 5.52 1.07 -5.48
CA GLN A 78 6.24 -0.07 -4.92
C GLN A 78 5.92 -0.25 -3.43
N PHE A 79 5.98 0.83 -2.65
CA PHE A 79 5.57 0.85 -1.25
C PHE A 79 4.16 0.29 -1.05
N ALA A 80 3.19 0.85 -1.77
CA ALA A 80 1.79 0.48 -1.62
C ALA A 80 1.55 -0.99 -2.00
N GLY A 81 2.10 -1.44 -3.13
CA GLY A 81 2.01 -2.82 -3.58
C GLY A 81 2.70 -3.81 -2.64
N THR A 82 3.86 -3.44 -2.10
CA THR A 82 4.59 -4.22 -1.10
C THR A 82 3.78 -4.36 0.19
N ALA A 83 3.19 -3.26 0.67
CA ALA A 83 2.39 -3.24 1.89
C ALA A 83 1.15 -4.15 1.78
N VAL A 84 0.34 -4.00 0.73
CA VAL A 84 -0.89 -4.78 0.59
C VAL A 84 -0.62 -6.28 0.35
N ARG A 85 0.46 -6.63 -0.38
CA ARG A 85 0.86 -8.03 -0.56
C ARG A 85 1.28 -8.66 0.77
N ALA A 86 2.07 -7.93 1.57
CA ALA A 86 2.50 -8.40 2.88
C ALA A 86 1.32 -8.56 3.85
N ALA A 87 0.43 -7.56 3.91
CA ALA A 87 -0.77 -7.60 4.73
C ALA A 87 -1.66 -8.80 4.37
N ARG A 88 -1.92 -9.01 3.08
CA ARG A 88 -2.69 -10.15 2.56
C ARG A 88 -2.07 -11.49 2.93
N ALA A 89 -0.74 -11.62 2.78
CA ALA A 89 -0.02 -12.85 3.10
C ALA A 89 -0.13 -13.22 4.58
N ARG A 90 -0.30 -12.21 5.46
CA ARG A 90 -0.51 -12.38 6.90
C ARG A 90 -1.98 -12.49 7.31
N GLY A 91 -2.90 -12.53 6.34
CA GLY A 91 -4.33 -12.76 6.57
C GLY A 91 -5.14 -11.51 6.96
N PHE A 92 -4.57 -10.31 6.86
CA PHE A 92 -5.35 -9.08 7.02
C PHE A 92 -6.28 -8.92 5.82
N THR A 93 -7.50 -8.41 6.07
CA THR A 93 -8.51 -8.14 5.05
C THR A 93 -8.70 -6.65 4.76
N SER A 94 -8.09 -5.77 5.55
CA SER A 94 -8.13 -4.33 5.31
C SER A 94 -6.81 -3.67 5.70
N VAL A 95 -6.45 -2.62 4.98
CA VAL A 95 -5.15 -1.94 5.10
C VAL A 95 -5.35 -0.43 5.09
N THR A 96 -4.63 0.28 5.94
CA THR A 96 -4.60 1.74 5.95
C THR A 96 -3.22 2.22 5.52
N LEU A 97 -3.13 2.84 4.34
CA LEU A 97 -1.90 3.31 3.72
C LEU A 97 -1.78 4.83 3.83
N PRO A 98 -0.62 5.36 4.25
CA PRO A 98 -0.34 6.77 4.17
C PRO A 98 0.04 7.16 2.73
N VAL A 99 -0.49 8.30 2.29
CA VAL A 99 -0.06 8.91 1.05
C VAL A 99 1.27 9.62 1.28
N ILE A 100 2.28 9.30 0.47
CA ILE A 100 3.62 9.86 0.57
C ILE A 100 3.59 11.26 -0.07
N SER A 101 3.47 12.29 0.76
CA SER A 101 3.38 13.68 0.32
C SER A 101 4.67 14.44 0.68
N GLU A 102 5.78 14.07 0.05
CA GLU A 102 7.07 14.70 0.27
C GLU A 102 7.34 15.86 -0.70
N ARG A 103 8.14 16.83 -0.25
CA ARG A 103 8.48 18.00 -1.06
C ARG A 103 9.14 17.56 -2.36
N GLY A 104 8.61 18.03 -3.49
CA GLY A 104 9.14 17.73 -4.83
C GLY A 104 8.51 16.52 -5.52
N LEU A 105 7.60 15.77 -4.87
CA LEU A 105 6.90 14.64 -5.52
C LEU A 105 5.69 15.02 -6.36
N GLY A 106 5.35 16.32 -6.40
CA GLY A 106 4.23 16.85 -7.18
C GLY A 106 2.94 17.01 -6.36
N PRO A 107 1.80 17.29 -7.05
CA PRO A 107 0.51 17.49 -6.41
C PRO A 107 0.03 16.24 -5.65
N ILE A 108 -0.77 16.45 -4.60
CA ILE A 108 -1.28 15.37 -3.76
C ILE A 108 -2.11 14.36 -4.55
N GLU A 109 -2.85 14.80 -5.56
CA GLU A 109 -3.65 13.95 -6.45
C GLU A 109 -2.79 12.93 -7.18
N VAL A 110 -1.62 13.34 -7.65
CA VAL A 110 -0.67 12.47 -8.35
C VAL A 110 -0.15 11.39 -7.39
N MET A 111 0.16 11.78 -6.15
CA MET A 111 0.65 10.83 -5.14
C MET A 111 -0.44 9.88 -4.63
N VAL A 112 -1.66 10.37 -4.46
CA VAL A 112 -2.82 9.53 -4.13
C VAL A 112 -3.06 8.50 -5.24
N GLN A 113 -3.04 8.95 -6.50
CA GLN A 113 -3.20 8.06 -7.64
C GLN A 113 -2.09 6.99 -7.67
N ALA A 114 -0.83 7.38 -7.47
CA ALA A 114 0.30 6.45 -7.44
C ALA A 114 0.17 5.39 -6.31
N VAL A 115 -0.18 5.80 -5.09
CA VAL A 115 -0.37 4.85 -3.97
C VAL A 115 -1.56 3.92 -4.26
N ALA A 116 -2.68 4.46 -4.75
CA ALA A 116 -3.86 3.67 -5.10
C ALA A 116 -3.56 2.65 -6.22
N GLU A 117 -2.93 3.06 -7.31
CA GLU A 117 -2.50 2.19 -8.41
C GLU A 117 -1.57 1.09 -7.92
N GLY A 118 -0.54 1.44 -7.13
CA GLY A 118 0.41 0.46 -6.61
C GLY A 118 -0.25 -0.58 -5.70
N ALA A 119 -1.17 -0.14 -4.86
CA ALA A 119 -1.94 -1.02 -3.99
C ALA A 119 -2.85 -1.96 -4.80
N LEU A 120 -3.68 -1.41 -5.70
CA LEU A 120 -4.58 -2.19 -6.53
C LEU A 120 -3.81 -3.15 -7.44
N LEU A 121 -2.87 -2.66 -8.23
CA LEU A 121 -2.09 -3.51 -9.15
C LEU A 121 -1.22 -4.54 -8.42
N GLY A 122 -0.80 -4.26 -7.19
CA GLY A 122 -0.08 -5.19 -6.33
C GLY A 122 -0.94 -6.36 -5.82
N LEU A 123 -2.27 -6.21 -5.82
CA LEU A 123 -3.22 -7.24 -5.40
C LEU A 123 -3.71 -8.15 -6.52
N TYR A 124 -3.48 -7.78 -7.79
CA TYR A 124 -3.88 -8.58 -8.96
C TYR A 124 -3.40 -10.03 -8.84
N ARG A 125 -4.31 -10.98 -9.10
CA ARG A 125 -4.02 -12.41 -9.17
C ARG A 125 -4.94 -13.04 -10.23
N TYR A 126 -4.35 -13.72 -11.20
CA TYR A 126 -5.10 -14.56 -12.14
C TYR A 126 -5.31 -15.96 -11.54
N ASN A 127 -6.46 -16.17 -10.91
CA ASN A 127 -6.81 -17.41 -10.22
C ASN A 127 -8.00 -18.17 -10.86
N LYS A 128 -8.53 -17.69 -12.00
CA LYS A 128 -9.74 -18.24 -12.64
C LYS A 128 -9.64 -19.75 -12.99
N LEU A 129 -8.42 -20.24 -13.24
CA LEU A 129 -8.16 -21.63 -13.64
C LEU A 129 -7.42 -22.45 -12.59
N LYS A 130 -7.24 -21.91 -11.39
CA LYS A 130 -6.56 -22.59 -10.29
C LYS A 130 -7.59 -23.10 -9.30
N ALA A 131 -7.42 -24.34 -8.84
CA ALA A 131 -8.08 -24.79 -7.63
C ALA A 131 -7.46 -24.06 -6.43
N VAL A 132 -8.12 -22.99 -5.98
CA VAL A 132 -7.65 -22.18 -4.85
C VAL A 132 -8.20 -22.78 -3.55
N SER A 133 -7.32 -23.07 -2.60
CA SER A 133 -7.72 -23.61 -1.29
C SER A 133 -8.60 -22.62 -0.51
N LYS A 134 -9.42 -23.12 0.44
CA LYS A 134 -10.20 -22.25 1.34
C LYS A 134 -9.32 -21.25 2.10
N TYR A 135 -8.08 -21.63 2.42
CA TYR A 135 -7.12 -20.76 3.08
C TYR A 135 -6.69 -19.59 2.17
N GLU A 136 -6.32 -19.89 0.92
CA GLU A 136 -5.93 -18.86 -0.05
C GLU A 136 -7.10 -17.94 -0.46
N GLN A 137 -8.33 -18.46 -0.49
CA GLN A 137 -9.53 -17.63 -0.71
C GLN A 137 -9.72 -16.58 0.38
N ARG A 138 -9.32 -16.87 1.63
CA ARG A 138 -9.35 -15.91 2.74
C ARG A 138 -8.21 -14.89 2.67
N GLN A 139 -7.15 -15.16 1.93
CA GLN A 139 -6.05 -14.21 1.69
C GLN A 139 -6.44 -13.18 0.63
N ARG A 140 -7.32 -12.25 1.01
CA ARG A 140 -7.78 -11.13 0.18
C ARG A 140 -7.77 -9.83 0.96
N ILE A 141 -7.73 -8.71 0.25
CA ILE A 141 -7.89 -7.37 0.82
C ILE A 141 -9.20 -6.82 0.31
N ASP A 142 -10.15 -6.63 1.23
CA ASP A 142 -11.52 -6.18 0.97
C ASP A 142 -11.63 -4.65 1.04
N ALA A 143 -10.71 -3.97 1.75
CA ALA A 143 -10.71 -2.52 1.85
C ALA A 143 -9.30 -1.94 1.96
N ILE A 144 -9.07 -0.84 1.24
CA ILE A 144 -7.85 -0.04 1.31
C ILE A 144 -8.25 1.38 1.67
N THR A 145 -7.75 1.88 2.78
CA THR A 145 -7.96 3.26 3.23
C THR A 145 -6.70 4.06 2.94
N LEU A 146 -6.83 5.20 2.25
CA LEU A 146 -5.72 6.11 2.01
C LEU A 146 -5.81 7.30 2.98
N VAL A 147 -4.70 7.60 3.65
CA VAL A 147 -4.60 8.69 4.62
C VAL A 147 -3.76 9.82 4.02
N VAL A 148 -4.36 11.01 3.94
CA VAL A 148 -3.68 12.26 3.56
C VAL A 148 -3.47 13.13 4.80
N GLU A 149 -2.43 13.95 4.81
CA GLU A 149 -2.07 14.73 6.01
C GLU A 149 -3.00 15.91 6.27
N ARG A 150 -3.55 16.53 5.22
CA ARG A 150 -4.41 17.72 5.33
C ARG A 150 -5.85 17.39 4.97
N ALA A 151 -6.78 17.88 5.79
CA ALA A 151 -8.21 17.71 5.53
C ALA A 151 -8.66 18.34 4.19
N SER A 152 -8.01 19.43 3.76
CA SER A 152 -8.24 20.08 2.46
C SER A 152 -8.00 19.15 1.27
N ASP A 153 -7.12 18.16 1.43
CA ASP A 153 -6.69 17.29 0.33
C ASP A 153 -7.64 16.11 0.13
N VAL A 154 -8.57 15.87 1.06
CA VAL A 154 -9.48 14.71 1.04
C VAL A 154 -10.35 14.68 -0.22
N ALA A 155 -10.91 15.82 -0.64
CA ALA A 155 -11.78 15.89 -1.81
C ALA A 155 -11.01 15.57 -3.11
N ALA A 156 -9.80 16.14 -3.24
CA ALA A 156 -8.93 15.90 -4.37
C ALA A 156 -8.41 14.45 -4.40
N GLY A 157 -8.02 13.92 -3.24
CA GLY A 157 -7.60 12.54 -3.07
C GLY A 157 -8.70 11.53 -3.42
N ARG A 158 -9.97 11.79 -3.05
CA ARG A 158 -11.08 10.92 -3.45
C ARG A 158 -11.23 10.82 -4.97
N ARG A 159 -11.13 11.95 -5.69
CA ARG A 159 -11.19 11.96 -7.17
C ARG A 159 -10.01 11.19 -7.77
N ALA A 160 -8.80 11.39 -7.24
CA ALA A 160 -7.61 10.69 -7.69
C ALA A 160 -7.68 9.18 -7.45
N ALA A 161 -8.16 8.75 -6.28
CA ALA A 161 -8.37 7.34 -5.96
C ALA A 161 -9.44 6.69 -6.84
N ALA A 162 -10.55 7.39 -7.12
CA ALA A 162 -11.56 6.90 -8.06
C ALA A 162 -10.99 6.72 -9.48
N LYS A 163 -10.18 7.67 -9.95
CA LYS A 163 -9.46 7.56 -11.23
C LYS A 163 -8.50 6.36 -11.25
N ALA A 164 -7.73 6.17 -10.17
CA ALA A 164 -6.82 5.03 -10.03
C ALA A 164 -7.57 3.69 -10.08
N GLN A 165 -8.76 3.61 -9.48
CA GLN A 165 -9.61 2.41 -9.52
C GLN A 165 -10.01 2.07 -10.96
N ILE A 166 -10.52 3.06 -11.72
CA ILE A 166 -10.91 2.87 -13.13
C ILE A 166 -9.72 2.36 -13.96
N ILE A 167 -8.54 2.96 -13.76
CA ILE A 167 -7.31 2.54 -14.45
C ILE A 167 -6.93 1.10 -14.06
N ALA A 168 -6.97 0.77 -12.77
CA ALA A 168 -6.65 -0.56 -12.29
C ALA A 168 -7.60 -1.61 -12.85
N ASP A 169 -8.90 -1.31 -12.92
CA ASP A 169 -9.92 -2.22 -13.47
C ASP A 169 -9.69 -2.47 -14.97
N ALA A 170 -9.37 -1.43 -15.74
CA ALA A 170 -9.02 -1.58 -17.16
C ALA A 170 -7.74 -2.43 -17.35
N VAL A 171 -6.73 -2.22 -16.49
CA VAL A 171 -5.50 -3.03 -16.50
C VAL A 171 -5.80 -4.48 -16.09
N TYR A 172 -6.67 -4.70 -15.11
CA TYR A 172 -7.09 -6.04 -14.69
C TYR A 172 -7.78 -6.78 -15.83
N MET A 173 -8.74 -6.14 -16.50
CA MET A 173 -9.41 -6.71 -17.67
C MET A 173 -8.39 -7.11 -18.74
N THR A 174 -7.46 -6.21 -19.07
CA THR A 174 -6.41 -6.49 -20.06
C THR A 174 -5.53 -7.66 -19.63
N ARG A 175 -5.12 -7.71 -18.36
CA ARG A 175 -4.28 -8.80 -17.84
C ARG A 175 -5.03 -10.12 -17.81
N ASP A 176 -6.33 -10.12 -17.53
CA ASP A 176 -7.18 -11.31 -17.57
C ASP A 176 -7.26 -11.88 -18.99
N LEU A 177 -7.43 -11.01 -20.00
CA LEU A 177 -7.43 -11.41 -21.41
C LEU A 177 -6.10 -12.02 -21.84
N ILE A 178 -4.97 -11.41 -21.46
CA ILE A 178 -3.64 -11.91 -21.83
C ILE A 178 -3.29 -13.19 -21.07
N SER A 179 -3.75 -13.34 -19.82
CA SER A 179 -3.45 -14.51 -18.98
C SER A 179 -4.34 -15.71 -19.29
N GLY A 180 -5.48 -15.50 -19.94
CA GLY A 180 -6.41 -16.55 -20.29
C GLY A 180 -5.91 -17.40 -21.46
N PRO A 181 -6.09 -18.73 -21.42
CA PRO A 181 -5.70 -19.60 -22.51
C PRO A 181 -6.60 -19.40 -23.74
N SER A 182 -6.08 -19.75 -24.92
CA SER A 182 -6.75 -19.53 -26.22
C SER A 182 -8.08 -20.28 -26.38
N ASN A 183 -8.33 -21.34 -25.61
CA ASN A 183 -9.61 -22.04 -25.60
C ASN A 183 -10.72 -21.28 -24.84
N LEU A 184 -10.37 -20.25 -24.06
CA LEU A 184 -11.33 -19.39 -23.36
C LEU A 184 -11.36 -17.98 -23.97
N ILE A 185 -10.19 -17.39 -24.24
CA ILE A 185 -10.08 -16.04 -24.81
C ILE A 185 -10.15 -16.15 -26.33
N THR A 186 -11.37 -16.06 -26.85
CA THR A 186 -11.68 -16.17 -28.28
C THR A 186 -12.17 -14.82 -28.84
N PRO A 187 -12.28 -14.64 -30.16
CA PRO A 187 -12.84 -13.41 -30.73
C PRO A 187 -14.27 -13.06 -30.28
N THR A 188 -15.01 -14.03 -29.72
CA THR A 188 -16.37 -13.86 -29.18
C THR A 188 -16.40 -13.73 -27.64
N TYR A 189 -15.25 -13.68 -26.97
CA TYR A 189 -15.13 -13.54 -25.52
C TYR A 189 -15.55 -12.15 -25.02
#